data_AF-A0A842Y0F3-F1
#
_entry.id   AF-A0A842Y0F3-F1
#
_cell.length_a   1.000
_cell.length_b   1.000
_cell.length_c   1.000
_cell.angle_alpha   90.00
_cell.angle_beta   90.00
_cell.angle_gamma   90.00
#
_symmetry.space_group_name_H-M   'P 1'
#
loop_
_entity.id
_entity.type
_entity.pdbx_description
1 polymer ?
#
loop_
_entity_poly.entity_id
_entity_poly.type
_entity_poly.pdbx_seq_one_letter_code
_entity_poly.pdbx_strand_id
1 'polypeptide(L)' 'MMVLDDILKFKEWVIENNCEQVAVESTGVYWVPIHAVLEDKIEVIVANAGYIIKKKEGGGCI' A
#
# COMPACT_ATOMS: atom_id res chain seq x y z
N MET A 1 13.69 -9.38 -6.72
CA MET A 1 12.67 -9.17 -7.77
C MET A 1 11.33 -9.39 -7.09
N MET A 2 10.45 -8.39 -7.09
CA MET A 2 9.11 -8.54 -6.52
C MET A 2 8.30 -9.47 -7.41
N VAL A 3 7.80 -10.58 -6.87
CA VAL A 3 7.03 -11.58 -7.62
C VAL A 3 5.54 -11.27 -7.43
N LEU A 4 4.73 -11.45 -8.46
CA LEU A 4 3.30 -11.14 -8.43
C LEU A 4 2.56 -11.87 -7.29
N ASP A 5 2.95 -13.12 -7.00
CA ASP A 5 2.45 -13.91 -5.88
C ASP A 5 2.61 -13.22 -4.52
N ASP A 6 3.70 -12.47 -4.32
CA ASP A 6 3.93 -11.76 -3.06
C ASP A 6 2.99 -10.54 -2.92
N ILE A 7 2.69 -9.86 -4.02
CA ILE A 7 1.75 -8.71 -4.03
C ILE A 7 0.31 -9.20 -3.79
N LEU A 8 -0.05 -10.37 -4.33
CA LEU A 8 -1.37 -10.98 -4.09
C LEU A 8 -1.53 -11.40 -2.63
N LYS A 9 -0.53 -12.06 -2.04
CA LYS A 9 -0.53 -12.38 -0.60
C LYS A 9 -0.62 -11.12 0.26
N PHE A 10 0.08 -10.06 -0.14
CA PHE A 10 -0.01 -8.77 0.53
C PHE A 10 -1.42 -8.19 0.46
N LYS A 11 -2.09 -8.23 -0.70
CA LYS A 11 -3.49 -7.81 -0.83
C LYS A 11 -4.41 -8.57 0.12
N GLU A 12 -4.30 -9.90 0.18
CA GLU A 12 -5.10 -10.72 1.10
C GLU A 12 -4.90 -10.29 2.55
N TRP A 13 -3.64 -10.10 2.96
CA TRP A 13 -3.31 -9.66 4.31
C TRP A 13 -3.90 -8.28 4.64
N VAL A 14 -3.84 -7.32 3.72
CA VAL A 14 -4.40 -5.97 3.91
C VAL A 14 -5.93 -6.04 4.09
N ILE A 15 -6.61 -6.90 3.31
CA ILE A 15 -8.06 -7.11 3.42
C ILE A 15 -8.42 -7.78 4.76
N GLU A 16 -7.69 -8.83 5.15
CA GLU A 16 -7.91 -9.57 6.40
C GLU A 16 -7.73 -8.69 7.65
N ASN A 17 -6.85 -7.69 7.57
CA ASN A 17 -6.60 -6.74 8.65
C ASN A 17 -7.50 -5.50 8.58
N ASN A 18 -8.52 -5.49 7.71
CA ASN A 18 -9.45 -4.37 7.55
C ASN A 18 -8.74 -3.02 7.32
N CYS A 19 -7.61 -3.04 6.62
CA CYS A 19 -6.86 -1.83 6.32
C CYS A 19 -7.58 -1.02 5.25
N GLU A 20 -7.87 0.25 5.56
CA GLU A 20 -8.61 1.13 4.64
C GLU A 20 -7.71 1.68 3.52
N GLN A 21 -6.42 1.90 3.82
CA GLN A 21 -5.48 2.56 2.94
C GLN A 21 -4.09 1.94 3.08
N VAL A 22 -3.32 1.93 1.99
CA VAL A 22 -1.92 1.50 1.97
C VAL A 22 -1.05 2.62 1.42
N ALA A 23 -0.03 3.03 2.17
CA ALA A 23 0.96 3.98 1.70
C ALA A 23 2.18 3.26 1.12
N VAL A 24 2.63 3.65 -0.07
CA VAL A 24 3.83 3.10 -0.73
C VAL A 24 4.80 4.23 -1.05
N GLU A 25 6.08 4.02 -0.74
CA GLU A 25 7.12 5.00 -1.01
C GLU A 25 7.32 5.21 -2.53
N SER A 26 7.35 6.48 -2.95
CA SER A 26 7.42 6.89 -4.36
C SER A 26 8.85 6.95 -4.91
N THR A 27 9.85 6.51 -4.16
CA THR A 27 11.28 6.65 -4.49
C THR A 27 11.71 5.71 -5.65
N GLY A 28 10.85 4.77 -6.07
CA GLY A 28 11.04 3.91 -7.25
C GLY A 28 9.73 3.51 -7.93
N VAL A 29 9.79 2.75 -9.03
CA VAL A 29 8.60 2.35 -9.83
C VAL A 29 7.83 1.15 -9.25
N TYR A 30 8.27 0.61 -8.11
CA TYR A 30 7.68 -0.59 -7.51
C TYR A 30 6.25 -0.40 -6.99
N TRP A 31 5.81 0.85 -6.80
CA TRP A 31 4.42 1.14 -6.43
C TRP A 31 3.42 0.82 -7.56
N VAL A 32 3.85 0.80 -8.83
CA VAL A 32 2.96 0.57 -9.98
C VAL A 32 2.26 -0.79 -9.92
N PRO A 33 2.98 -1.93 -9.80
CA PRO A 33 2.32 -3.24 -9.69
C PRO A 33 1.53 -3.39 -8.38
N ILE A 34 1.93 -2.70 -7.30
CA ILE A 34 1.19 -2.69 -6.03
C ILE A 34 -0.16 -1.98 -6.21
N HIS A 35 -0.16 -0.80 -6.83
CA HIS A 35 -1.38 -0.06 -7.18
C HIS A 35 -2.31 -0.89 -8.05
N ALA A 36 -1.77 -1.49 -9.13
CA ALA A 36 -2.56 -2.28 -10.08
C ALA A 36 -3.32 -3.46 -9.44
N VAL A 37 -2.78 -4.04 -8.36
CA VAL A 37 -3.39 -5.18 -7.66
C VAL A 37 -4.38 -4.73 -6.58
N LEU A 38 -4.15 -3.58 -5.96
CA LEU A 38 -4.90 -3.10 -4.79
C LEU A 38 -6.03 -2.14 -5.14
N GLU A 39 -5.95 -1.42 -6.27
CA GLU A 39 -6.85 -0.30 -6.61
C GLU A 39 -8.35 -0.66 -6.66
N ASP A 40 -8.69 -1.95 -6.83
CA ASP A 40 -10.09 -2.41 -6.84
C ASP A 40 -10.72 -2.53 -5.44
N LYS A 41 -9.90 -2.56 -4.37
CA LYS A 41 -10.38 -2.76 -2.99
C LYS A 41 -9.83 -1.75 -1.98
N ILE A 42 -8.62 -1.25 -2.19
CA ILE A 42 -7.84 -0.54 -1.19
C ILE A 42 -7.28 0.74 -1.82
N GLU A 43 -7.40 1.86 -1.11
CA GLU A 43 -6.82 3.12 -1.56
C GLU A 43 -5.30 3.09 -1.40
N VAL A 44 -4.56 3.26 -2.50
CA VAL A 44 -3.10 3.28 -2.50
C VAL A 44 -2.59 4.72 -2.56
N ILE A 45 -1.88 5.14 -1.52
CA ILE A 45 -1.26 6.45 -1.40
C ILE A 45 0.21 6.34 -1.78
N VAL A 46 0.61 6.95 -2.89
CA VAL A 46 2.02 7.02 -3.30
C VAL A 46 2.67 8.21 -2.60
N ALA A 47 3.54 7.93 -1.62
CA ALA A 47 4.12 8.92 -0.73
C ALA A 47 5.61 9.15 -1.02
N ASN A 48 6.01 10.40 -1.19
CA ASN A 48 7.43 10.75 -1.27
C ASN A 48 8.00 10.88 0.14
N ALA A 49 9.09 10.18 0.46
CA ALA A 49 9.75 10.27 1.77
C ALA A 49 10.18 11.71 2.15
N GLY A 50 10.33 12.61 1.17
CA GLY A 50 10.58 14.05 1.39
C GLY A 50 9.34 14.88 1.78
N TYR A 51 8.13 14.34 1.61
CA TYR A 51 6.85 14.96 1.98
C TYR A 51 6.21 14.09 3.06
N ILE A 52 6.37 14.51 4.31
CA ILE A 52 5.75 13.90 5.49
C ILE A 52 4.25 13.69 5.23
N ILE A 53 3.80 12.46 5.01
CA ILE A 53 2.39 12.12 5.10
C ILE A 53 2.04 12.05 6.59
N LYS A 54 1.58 13.18 7.12
CA LYS A 54 0.71 13.14 8.29
C LYS A 54 -0.67 12.66 7.84
N LYS A 55 -1.16 11.59 8.45
CA LYS A 55 -2.47 11.61 9.13
C LYS A 55 -2.51 10.61 10.29
N LYS A 56 -3.35 10.95 11.25
CA LYS A 56 -3.31 10.65 12.68
C LYS A 56 -4.38 9.61 13.07
N GLU A 57 -4.15 8.99 14.24
CA GLU A 57 -5.13 8.46 15.22
C GLU A 57 -6.21 7.52 14.68
N GLY A 58 -5.84 6.26 14.49
CA GLY A 58 -6.76 5.13 14.33
C GLY A 58 -5.93 3.89 14.03
N GLY A 59 -5.99 2.86 14.88
CA GLY A 59 -5.13 1.68 14.83
C GLY A 59 -5.35 0.85 13.56
N GLY A 60 -4.63 1.18 12.48
CA GLY A 60 -4.50 0.40 11.27
C GLY A 60 -3.02 0.18 10.97
N CYS A 61 -2.70 -1.01 10.46
CA CYS A 61 -1.33 -1.45 10.24
C CYS A 61 -0.56 -0.49 9.32
N ILE A 62 0.61 -0.06 9.81
CA ILE A 62 1.66 0.64 9.06
C ILE A 62 2.64 -0.34 8.45
#